data_AF-A0A3B9PWH6-F1
#
_entry.id   AF-A0A3B9PWH6-F1
#
_cell.length_a   1.000
_cell.length_b   1.000
_cell.length_c   1.000
_cell.angle_alpha   90.00
_cell.angle_beta   90.00
_cell.angle_gamma   90.00
#
_symmetry.space_group_name_H-M   'P 1'
#
loop_
_entity.id
_entity.type
_entity.pdbx_description
1 polymer ?
#
loop_
_entity_poly.entity_id
_entity_poly.type
_entity_poly.pdbx_seq_one_letter_code
_entity_poly.pdbx_strand_id
1 'polypeptide(L)'
;MTRLKEEWIRDIETSIREYDREIAGKTGMTLIELAAMANDMHPDRMRKAAESYKVAAVPIKAGEGIIGQFSQSVAAILNHLGFKTIVTEATDVDGIYEAYQTGAHCLFLADDRRFVGINRLSDRISDNNIATAKGYLVALEQMAGGLAGNKVLVLGYGIVGKCLVNLLKEKGAYPVVYDINPDRTADLDPENVLTDKNLIKNYPLLIDATNTGGWLREEMLHPDFRMAAPGIPLSLDIELYNKYRNQVVHDWLQIGTAVMMGELCK
;
A
#
# COMPACT_ATOMS: atom_id res chain seq x y z
N MET A 1 -2.26 -14.41 0.06
CA MET A 1 -1.51 -13.19 -0.28
C MET A 1 -1.12 -13.33 -1.74
N THR A 2 -1.26 -12.29 -2.55
CA THR A 2 -0.75 -12.36 -3.94
C THR A 2 0.73 -12.06 -3.90
N ARG A 3 1.56 -13.03 -4.30
CA ARG A 3 3.00 -12.81 -4.45
C ARG A 3 3.24 -11.93 -5.68
N LEU A 4 4.11 -10.93 -5.53
CA LEU A 4 4.47 -10.04 -6.65
C LEU A 4 5.25 -10.81 -7.71
N LYS A 5 5.15 -10.34 -8.95
CA LYS A 5 6.00 -10.76 -10.05
C LYS A 5 7.05 -9.68 -10.33
N GLU A 6 8.24 -10.11 -10.74
CA GLU A 6 9.33 -9.19 -11.11
C GLU A 6 8.89 -8.18 -12.19
N GLU A 7 8.12 -8.63 -13.19
CA GLU A 7 7.60 -7.78 -14.27
C GLU A 7 6.72 -6.61 -13.80
N TRP A 8 6.15 -6.69 -12.59
CA TRP A 8 5.34 -5.61 -12.02
C TRP A 8 6.18 -4.53 -11.34
N ILE A 9 7.36 -4.87 -10.85
CA ILE A 9 8.17 -4.00 -9.97
C ILE A 9 9.51 -3.57 -10.57
N ARG A 10 10.00 -4.25 -11.62
CA ARG A 10 11.31 -3.98 -12.21
C ARG A 10 11.56 -2.54 -12.65
N ASP A 11 10.49 -1.82 -13.01
CA ASP A 11 10.56 -0.45 -13.54
C ASP A 11 10.37 0.62 -12.45
N ILE A 12 10.25 0.23 -11.17
CA ILE A 12 10.04 1.16 -10.05
C ILE A 12 11.21 2.15 -9.93
N GLU A 13 12.45 1.70 -10.09
CA GLU A 13 13.63 2.56 -9.97
C GLU A 13 13.61 3.73 -10.96
N THR A 14 13.18 3.47 -12.20
CA THR A 14 13.13 4.49 -13.25
C THR A 14 11.84 5.31 -13.22
N SER A 15 10.74 4.77 -12.67
CA SER A 15 9.41 5.41 -12.69
C SER A 15 8.99 6.09 -11.39
N ILE A 16 9.69 5.88 -10.26
CA ILE A 16 9.26 6.36 -8.93
C ILE A 16 9.01 7.88 -8.88
N ARG A 17 9.80 8.68 -9.59
CA ARG A 17 9.62 10.15 -9.67
C ARG A 17 8.40 10.58 -10.46
N GLU A 18 8.02 9.81 -11.48
CA GLU A 18 6.80 10.05 -12.24
C GLU A 18 5.59 9.66 -11.42
N TYR A 19 5.67 8.51 -10.76
CA TYR A 19 4.63 8.03 -9.86
C TYR A 19 4.37 9.01 -8.70
N ASP A 20 5.41 9.55 -8.07
CA ASP A 20 5.26 10.52 -6.98
C ASP A 20 4.55 11.81 -7.44
N ARG A 21 4.90 12.31 -8.63
CA ARG A 21 4.18 13.44 -9.25
C ARG A 21 2.73 13.11 -9.57
N GLU A 22 2.46 11.90 -10.04
CA GLU A 22 1.12 11.41 -10.33
C GLU A 22 0.28 11.32 -9.05
N ILE A 23 0.83 10.80 -7.95
CA ILE A 23 0.17 10.80 -6.65
C ILE A 23 -0.12 12.23 -6.18
N ALA A 24 0.87 13.11 -6.23
CA ALA A 24 0.68 14.50 -5.82
C ALA A 24 -0.43 15.21 -6.62
N GLY A 25 -0.55 14.90 -7.92
CA GLY A 25 -1.64 15.41 -8.75
C GLY A 25 -3.03 14.89 -8.36
N LYS A 26 -3.13 13.67 -7.81
CA LYS A 26 -4.39 13.04 -7.41
C LYS A 26 -4.81 13.38 -5.98
N THR A 27 -3.86 13.45 -5.06
CA THR A 27 -4.10 13.57 -3.62
C THR A 27 -3.69 14.92 -3.04
N GLY A 28 -2.94 15.74 -3.80
CA GLY A 28 -2.33 16.97 -3.28
C GLY A 28 -1.13 16.72 -2.36
N MET A 29 -0.65 15.48 -2.24
CA MET A 29 0.47 15.10 -1.37
C MET A 29 1.53 14.32 -2.13
N THR A 30 2.80 14.61 -1.89
CA THR A 30 3.88 13.70 -2.30
C THR A 30 3.82 12.38 -1.52
N LEU A 31 4.55 11.36 -1.97
CA LEU A 31 4.62 10.04 -1.35
C LEU A 31 5.12 10.11 0.10
N ILE A 32 6.09 10.98 0.39
CA ILE A 32 6.58 11.19 1.77
C ILE A 32 5.54 11.89 2.65
N GLU A 33 4.76 12.82 2.09
CA GLU A 33 3.70 13.52 2.83
C GLU A 33 2.52 12.60 3.11
N LEU A 34 2.13 11.77 2.13
CA LEU A 34 1.13 10.72 2.29
C LEU A 34 1.57 9.71 3.34
N ALA A 35 2.82 9.23 3.28
CA ALA A 35 3.36 8.30 4.26
C ALA A 35 3.41 8.89 5.68
N ALA A 36 3.74 10.18 5.80
CA ALA A 36 3.73 10.87 7.09
C ALA A 36 2.31 11.05 7.64
N MET A 37 1.36 11.44 6.79
CA MET A 37 -0.05 11.60 7.18
C MET A 37 -0.68 10.26 7.57
N ALA A 38 -0.41 9.18 6.83
CA ALA A 38 -0.83 7.82 7.18
C ALA A 38 -0.30 7.34 8.54
N ASN A 39 0.70 8.06 9.06
CA ASN A 39 1.33 7.82 10.34
C ASN A 39 1.04 8.93 11.36
N ASP A 40 0.06 9.80 11.14
CA ASP A 40 -0.31 10.87 12.07
C ASP A 40 0.89 11.74 12.50
N MET A 41 1.81 12.00 11.56
CA MET A 41 3.02 12.78 11.82
C MET A 41 3.29 13.82 10.74
N HIS A 42 4.02 14.87 11.12
CA HIS A 42 4.46 15.89 10.17
C HIS A 42 5.56 15.33 9.24
N PRO A 43 5.54 15.65 7.93
CA PRO A 43 6.52 15.14 6.95
C PRO A 43 7.98 15.42 7.32
N ASP A 44 8.25 16.54 7.99
CA ASP A 44 9.61 16.90 8.44
C ASP A 44 10.22 15.88 9.39
N ARG A 45 9.38 15.12 10.12
CA ARG A 45 9.86 14.04 10.97
C ARG A 45 10.51 12.93 10.14
N MET A 46 9.89 12.54 9.02
CA MET A 46 10.48 11.57 8.09
C MET A 46 11.72 12.14 7.41
N ARG A 47 11.69 13.40 6.97
CA ARG A 47 12.85 14.05 6.33
C ARG A 47 14.06 14.08 7.27
N LYS A 48 13.86 14.44 8.55
CA LYS A 48 14.91 14.41 9.57
C LYS A 48 15.41 12.99 9.87
N ALA A 49 14.52 12.00 9.88
CA ALA A 49 14.93 10.61 10.01
C ALA A 49 15.80 10.18 8.82
N ALA A 50 15.45 10.59 7.60
CA ALA A 50 16.20 10.25 6.39
C ALA A 50 17.65 10.78 6.39
N GLU A 51 17.92 11.89 7.09
CA GLU A 51 19.28 12.42 7.25
C GLU A 51 20.21 11.50 8.07
N SER A 52 19.64 10.70 8.98
CA SER A 52 20.39 9.92 9.97
C SER A 52 20.22 8.41 9.84
N TYR A 53 19.05 7.95 9.39
CA TYR A 53 18.73 6.54 9.27
C TYR A 53 19.42 5.95 8.04
N LYS A 54 19.96 4.76 8.21
CA LYS A 54 20.51 3.93 7.15
C LYS A 54 19.62 2.71 7.05
N VAL A 55 19.22 2.36 5.84
CA VAL A 55 18.26 1.29 5.63
C VAL A 55 18.92 0.20 4.79
N ALA A 56 18.62 -1.06 5.10
CA ALA A 56 19.03 -2.19 4.28
C ALA A 56 17.79 -2.98 3.83
N ALA A 57 17.67 -3.19 2.53
CA ALA A 57 16.73 -4.16 1.97
C ALA A 57 17.46 -5.50 1.84
N VAL A 58 17.02 -6.50 2.61
CA VAL A 58 17.66 -7.81 2.69
C VAL A 58 16.89 -8.80 1.82
N PRO A 59 17.48 -9.37 0.76
CA PRO A 59 16.83 -10.44 -0.01
C PRO A 59 16.65 -11.70 0.85
N ILE A 60 15.46 -12.30 0.80
CA ILE A 60 15.12 -13.52 1.54
C ILE A 60 14.80 -14.64 0.55
N LYS A 61 15.38 -15.82 0.76
CA LYS A 61 15.16 -17.03 -0.04
C LYS A 61 14.15 -17.98 0.57
N ALA A 62 13.76 -17.77 1.82
CA ALA A 62 12.74 -18.60 2.47
C ALA A 62 11.44 -18.66 1.64
N GLY A 63 10.82 -19.85 1.59
CA GLY A 63 9.59 -20.07 0.84
C GLY A 63 9.83 -20.23 -0.67
N GLU A 64 9.10 -19.49 -1.50
CA GLU A 64 9.20 -19.50 -2.97
C GLU A 64 10.44 -18.76 -3.51
N GLY A 65 11.39 -18.40 -2.64
CA GLY A 65 12.66 -17.79 -3.03
C GLY A 65 12.58 -16.28 -3.26
N ILE A 66 13.59 -15.75 -3.95
CA ILE A 66 13.71 -14.33 -4.25
C ILE A 66 12.81 -13.97 -5.44
N ILE A 67 12.03 -12.90 -5.28
CA ILE A 67 11.41 -12.20 -6.41
C ILE A 67 12.48 -11.26 -6.98
N GLY A 68 12.84 -11.45 -8.25
CA GLY A 68 13.83 -10.58 -8.91
C GLY A 68 13.46 -9.11 -8.77
N GLN A 69 14.47 -8.27 -8.51
CA GLN A 69 14.34 -6.82 -8.31
C GLN A 69 13.50 -6.37 -7.11
N PHE A 70 12.98 -7.25 -6.25
CA PHE A 70 12.16 -6.82 -5.10
C PHE A 70 12.94 -5.94 -4.12
N SER A 71 14.10 -6.41 -3.62
CA SER A 71 14.91 -5.62 -2.69
C SER A 71 15.42 -4.32 -3.33
N GLN A 72 15.75 -4.36 -4.63
CA GLN A 72 16.15 -3.19 -5.41
C GLN A 72 15.00 -2.17 -5.53
N SER A 73 13.78 -2.64 -5.75
CA SER A 73 12.58 -1.79 -5.82
C SER A 73 12.29 -1.13 -4.47
N VAL A 74 12.36 -1.90 -3.38
CA VAL A 74 12.26 -1.36 -2.01
C VAL A 74 13.32 -0.29 -1.78
N ALA A 75 14.58 -0.57 -2.12
CA ALA A 75 15.67 0.38 -1.98
C ALA A 75 15.46 1.65 -2.81
N ALA A 76 14.97 1.52 -4.05
CA ALA A 76 14.66 2.65 -4.91
C ALA A 76 13.56 3.55 -4.32
N ILE A 77 12.48 2.96 -3.79
CA ILE A 77 11.40 3.70 -3.11
C ILE A 77 11.97 4.46 -1.92
N LEU A 78 12.73 3.80 -1.05
CA LEU A 78 13.27 4.41 0.17
C LEU A 78 14.32 5.49 -0.13
N ASN A 79 15.17 5.28 -1.14
CA ASN A 79 16.09 6.30 -1.63
C ASN A 79 15.35 7.51 -2.19
N HIS A 80 14.22 7.31 -2.89
CA HIS A 80 13.38 8.41 -3.38
C HIS A 80 12.77 9.24 -2.23
N LEU A 81 12.43 8.60 -1.10
CA LEU A 81 12.01 9.30 0.13
C LEU A 81 13.17 10.00 0.87
N GLY A 82 14.41 9.86 0.39
CA GLY A 82 15.61 10.50 0.93
C GLY A 82 16.45 9.64 1.87
N PHE A 83 16.03 8.40 2.16
CA PHE A 83 16.78 7.52 3.07
C PHE A 83 17.98 6.90 2.38
N LYS A 84 19.13 6.85 3.05
CA LYS A 84 20.31 6.13 2.55
C LYS A 84 20.05 4.62 2.63
N THR A 85 19.74 4.02 1.48
CA THR A 85 19.31 2.62 1.42
C THR A 85 20.27 1.77 0.59
N ILE A 86 20.66 0.63 1.14
CA ILE A 86 21.46 -0.39 0.44
C ILE A 86 20.63 -1.67 0.24
N VAL A 87 21.01 -2.48 -0.76
CA VAL A 87 20.59 -3.88 -0.86
C VAL A 87 21.78 -4.73 -0.45
N THR A 88 21.57 -5.71 0.44
CA THR A 88 22.65 -6.60 0.84
C THR A 88 22.98 -7.59 -0.29
N GLU A 89 24.25 -7.93 -0.45
CA GLU A 89 24.68 -8.97 -1.39
C GLU A 89 24.28 -10.36 -0.90
N ALA A 90 24.46 -10.59 0.41
CA ALA A 90 24.05 -11.80 1.09
C ALA A 90 22.54 -11.83 1.33
N THR A 91 22.01 -13.04 1.53
CA THR A 91 20.58 -13.30 1.71
C THR A 91 20.29 -13.86 3.09
N ASP A 92 19.02 -13.83 3.49
CA ASP A 92 18.54 -14.47 4.72
C ASP A 92 19.30 -13.97 5.97
N VAL A 93 19.75 -14.89 6.82
CA VAL A 93 20.49 -14.57 8.06
C VAL A 93 21.81 -13.86 7.77
N ASP A 94 22.51 -14.25 6.70
CA ASP A 94 23.79 -13.65 6.35
C ASP A 94 23.63 -12.23 5.80
N GLY A 95 22.55 -11.98 5.05
CA GLY A 95 22.15 -10.63 4.65
C GLY A 95 21.78 -9.74 5.84
N ILE A 96 21.09 -10.28 6.85
CA ILE A 96 20.83 -9.54 8.11
C ILE A 96 22.15 -9.19 8.82
N TYR A 97 23.11 -10.12 8.83
CA TYR A 97 24.43 -9.89 9.40
C TYR A 97 25.21 -8.82 8.61
N GLU A 98 25.18 -8.85 7.28
CA GLU A 98 25.78 -7.83 6.41
C GLU A 98 25.18 -6.44 6.66
N ALA A 99 23.85 -6.34 6.76
CA ALA A 99 23.16 -5.11 7.10
C ALA A 99 23.61 -4.54 8.47
N TYR A 100 23.90 -5.42 9.43
CA TYR A 100 24.48 -5.02 10.71
C TYR A 100 25.88 -4.44 10.54
N GLN A 101 26.76 -5.12 9.80
CA GLN A 101 28.16 -4.70 9.59
C GLN A 101 28.26 -3.35 8.86
N THR A 102 27.33 -3.07 7.96
CA THR A 102 27.24 -1.79 7.23
C THR A 102 26.62 -0.65 8.06
N GLY A 103 26.16 -0.96 9.28
CA GLY A 103 25.58 0.00 10.21
C GLY A 103 24.15 0.43 9.84
N ALA A 104 23.38 -0.44 9.19
CA ALA A 104 21.97 -0.17 8.92
C ALA A 104 21.17 -0.07 10.23
N HIS A 105 20.37 1.00 10.35
CA HIS A 105 19.45 1.27 11.45
C HIS A 105 18.07 0.66 11.22
N CYS A 106 17.69 0.45 9.96
CA CYS A 106 16.42 -0.16 9.60
C CYS A 106 16.64 -1.29 8.61
N LEU A 107 15.83 -2.35 8.72
CA LEU A 107 15.84 -3.49 7.82
C LEU A 107 14.48 -3.61 7.15
N PHE A 108 14.46 -3.90 5.85
CA PHE A 108 13.28 -4.32 5.11
C PHE A 108 13.52 -5.73 4.57
N LEU A 109 12.60 -6.65 4.86
CA LEU A 109 12.71 -8.06 4.51
C LEU A 109 11.32 -8.64 4.26
N ALA A 110 11.22 -9.54 3.28
CA ALA A 110 9.96 -10.17 2.93
C ALA A 110 10.13 -11.66 2.61
N ASP A 111 9.28 -12.49 3.22
CA ASP A 111 9.02 -13.86 2.75
C ASP A 111 7.61 -13.93 2.13
N ASP A 112 7.12 -15.13 1.83
CA ASP A 112 5.78 -15.33 1.23
C ASP A 112 4.60 -14.91 2.14
N ARG A 113 4.85 -14.72 3.44
CA ARG A 113 3.82 -14.52 4.46
C ARG A 113 3.87 -13.13 5.06
N ARG A 114 5.04 -12.51 5.12
CA ARG A 114 5.31 -11.26 5.82
C ARG A 114 6.28 -10.44 5.01
N PHE A 115 5.90 -9.18 4.77
CA PHE A 115 6.81 -8.11 4.41
C PHE A 115 6.85 -7.14 5.58
N VAL A 116 8.02 -6.98 6.19
CA VAL A 116 8.22 -6.20 7.41
C VAL A 116 9.36 -5.20 7.29
N GLY A 117 9.18 -4.08 7.97
CA GLY A 117 10.23 -3.12 8.28
C GLY A 117 10.59 -3.22 9.76
N ILE A 118 11.86 -3.12 10.12
CA ILE A 118 12.34 -3.20 11.50
C ILE A 118 13.26 -2.01 11.76
N ASN A 119 12.97 -1.20 12.77
CA ASN A 119 13.89 -0.18 13.30
C ASN A 119 14.47 -0.66 14.63
N ARG A 120 15.75 -0.99 14.58
CA ARG A 120 16.52 -1.52 15.72
C ARG A 120 16.95 -0.46 16.73
N LEU A 121 16.79 0.84 16.43
CA LEU A 121 17.08 1.91 17.38
C LEU A 121 15.90 2.17 18.32
N SER A 122 14.67 1.95 17.84
CA SER A 122 13.44 2.27 18.56
C SER A 122 12.60 1.03 18.91
N ASP A 123 13.11 -0.18 18.64
CA ASP A 123 12.39 -1.46 18.79
C ASP A 123 11.00 -1.44 18.12
N ARG A 124 10.93 -0.86 16.91
CA ARG A 124 9.68 -0.76 16.13
C ARG A 124 9.70 -1.74 14.98
N ILE A 125 8.54 -2.34 14.72
CA ILE A 125 8.29 -3.19 13.57
C ILE A 125 7.06 -2.64 12.83
N SER A 126 7.15 -2.60 11.50
CA SER A 126 6.06 -2.24 10.61
C SER A 126 5.66 -3.45 9.77
N ASP A 127 4.36 -3.70 9.66
CA ASP A 127 3.78 -4.76 8.82
C ASP A 127 3.13 -4.18 7.56
N ASN A 128 3.48 -4.75 6.40
CA ASN A 128 3.01 -4.26 5.12
C ASN A 128 1.48 -4.22 4.98
N ASN A 129 0.72 -5.16 5.56
CA ASN A 129 -0.73 -5.20 5.35
C ASN A 129 -1.41 -3.97 5.96
N ILE A 130 -1.02 -3.62 7.19
CA ILE A 130 -1.55 -2.44 7.89
C ILE A 130 -1.03 -1.16 7.26
N ALA A 131 0.26 -1.10 6.91
CA ALA A 131 0.84 0.07 6.25
C ALA A 131 0.19 0.35 4.90
N THR A 132 -0.04 -0.69 4.09
CA THR A 132 -0.77 -0.59 2.81
C THR A 132 -2.19 -0.06 3.04
N ALA A 133 -2.93 -0.63 4.00
CA ALA A 133 -4.28 -0.18 4.31
C ALA A 133 -4.31 1.31 4.72
N LYS A 134 -3.40 1.75 5.59
CA LYS A 134 -3.30 3.16 6.01
C LYS A 134 -2.99 4.10 4.84
N GLY A 135 -2.02 3.75 4.00
CA GLY A 135 -1.62 4.57 2.87
C GLY A 135 -2.73 4.77 1.86
N TYR A 136 -3.38 3.69 1.46
CA TYR A 136 -4.49 3.75 0.50
C TYR A 136 -5.73 4.42 1.08
N LEU A 137 -5.98 4.29 2.39
CA LEU A 137 -7.04 5.01 3.07
C LEU A 137 -6.80 6.52 3.05
N VAL A 138 -5.58 6.98 3.37
CA VAL A 138 -5.22 8.40 3.28
C VAL A 138 -5.30 8.90 1.84
N ALA A 139 -4.86 8.11 0.86
CA ALA A 139 -4.98 8.47 -0.54
C ALA A 139 -6.45 8.73 -0.94
N LEU A 140 -7.36 7.81 -0.58
CA LEU A 140 -8.79 7.99 -0.85
C LEU A 140 -9.35 9.19 -0.09
N GLU A 141 -8.99 9.36 1.18
CA GLU A 141 -9.44 10.48 2.01
C GLU A 141 -9.09 11.83 1.38
N GLN A 142 -7.87 11.97 0.86
CA GLN A 142 -7.46 13.18 0.17
C GLN A 142 -8.22 13.41 -1.14
N MET A 143 -8.43 12.35 -1.93
CA MET A 143 -9.22 12.44 -3.16
C MET A 143 -10.69 12.79 -2.92
N ALA A 144 -11.24 12.39 -1.77
CA ALA A 144 -12.63 12.60 -1.37
C ALA A 144 -12.87 13.91 -0.61
N GLY A 145 -11.82 14.57 -0.11
CA GLY A 145 -11.95 15.72 0.79
C GLY A 145 -12.42 15.35 2.20
N GLY A 146 -12.22 14.08 2.61
CA GLY A 146 -12.66 13.54 3.90
C GLY A 146 -13.54 12.29 3.78
N LEU A 147 -13.48 11.41 4.78
CA LEU A 147 -14.25 10.15 4.81
C LEU A 147 -15.33 10.10 5.89
N ALA A 148 -15.24 10.96 6.91
CA ALA A 148 -16.19 10.97 8.02
C ALA A 148 -17.62 11.21 7.52
N GLY A 149 -18.55 10.36 7.95
CA GLY A 149 -19.96 10.41 7.54
C GLY A 149 -20.26 9.83 6.16
N ASN A 150 -19.25 9.45 5.37
CA ASN A 150 -19.44 8.91 4.02
C ASN A 150 -19.50 7.38 4.02
N LYS A 151 -20.31 6.81 3.11
CA LYS A 151 -20.26 5.38 2.79
C LYS A 151 -19.07 5.10 1.88
N VAL A 152 -18.25 4.11 2.24
CA VAL A 152 -17.09 3.69 1.46
C VAL A 152 -17.21 2.21 1.15
N LEU A 153 -17.18 1.86 -0.13
CA LEU A 153 -17.26 0.48 -0.58
C LEU A 153 -15.86 -0.15 -0.57
N VAL A 154 -15.69 -1.22 0.20
CA VAL A 154 -14.47 -2.04 0.23
C VAL A 154 -14.72 -3.29 -0.61
N LEU A 155 -13.97 -3.43 -1.70
CA LEU A 155 -13.97 -4.64 -2.53
C LEU A 155 -12.86 -5.58 -2.03
N GLY A 156 -13.25 -6.78 -1.61
CA GLY A 156 -12.36 -7.76 -0.99
C GLY A 156 -12.22 -7.58 0.51
N TYR A 157 -12.54 -8.64 1.27
CA TYR A 157 -12.49 -8.70 2.73
C TYR A 157 -11.45 -9.71 3.22
N GLY A 158 -10.29 -9.72 2.55
CA GLY A 158 -9.08 -10.42 2.98
C GLY A 158 -8.34 -9.68 4.09
N ILE A 159 -7.04 -9.96 4.27
CA ILE A 159 -6.22 -9.36 5.33
C ILE A 159 -6.23 -7.82 5.26
N VAL A 160 -5.89 -7.25 4.10
CA VAL A 160 -5.88 -5.80 3.88
C VAL A 160 -7.30 -5.20 3.95
N GLY A 161 -8.30 -5.87 3.36
CA GLY A 161 -9.70 -5.46 3.44
C GLY A 161 -10.23 -5.33 4.87
N LYS A 162 -9.88 -6.29 5.74
CA LYS A 162 -10.21 -6.22 7.17
C LYS A 162 -9.55 -5.04 7.87
N CYS A 163 -8.28 -4.77 7.57
CA CYS A 163 -7.57 -3.59 8.07
C CYS A 163 -8.28 -2.30 7.64
N LEU A 164 -8.66 -2.18 6.37
CA LEU A 164 -9.36 -1.02 5.82
C LEU A 164 -10.71 -0.77 6.49
N VAL A 165 -11.52 -1.81 6.69
CA VAL A 165 -12.83 -1.69 7.36
C VAL A 165 -12.68 -1.16 8.79
N ASN A 166 -11.67 -1.62 9.53
CA ASN A 166 -11.42 -1.13 10.88
C ASN A 166 -10.98 0.34 10.87
N LEU A 167 -10.01 0.69 10.03
CA LEU A 167 -9.51 2.06 9.92
C LEU A 167 -10.58 3.05 9.41
N LEU A 168 -11.47 2.62 8.51
CA LEU A 168 -12.61 3.42 8.05
C LEU A 168 -13.55 3.76 9.21
N LYS A 169 -13.88 2.78 10.07
CA LYS A 169 -14.71 3.00 11.26
C LYS A 169 -14.05 3.97 12.23
N GLU A 170 -12.74 3.82 12.46
CA GLU A 170 -11.96 4.72 13.33
C GLU A 170 -11.98 6.17 12.80
N LYS A 171 -12.00 6.36 11.47
CA LYS A 171 -12.17 7.68 10.82
C LYS A 171 -13.61 8.17 10.75
N GLY A 172 -14.58 7.45 11.32
CA GLY A 172 -16.00 7.82 11.31
C GLY A 172 -16.68 7.65 9.96
N ALA A 173 -16.10 6.87 9.04
CA ALA A 173 -16.74 6.47 7.79
C ALA A 173 -17.62 5.23 7.99
N TYR A 174 -18.50 4.96 7.01
CA TYR A 174 -19.39 3.80 7.00
C TYR A 174 -18.93 2.78 5.95
N PRO A 175 -18.12 1.78 6.33
CA PRO A 175 -17.67 0.77 5.38
C PRO A 175 -18.81 -0.16 4.98
N VAL A 176 -18.98 -0.36 3.67
CA VAL A 176 -19.79 -1.44 3.09
C VAL A 176 -18.85 -2.36 2.34
N VAL A 177 -19.04 -3.68 2.43
CA VAL A 177 -18.09 -4.67 1.96
C VAL A 177 -18.69 -5.56 0.89
N TYR A 178 -17.97 -5.77 -0.20
CA TYR A 178 -18.25 -6.83 -1.18
C TYR A 178 -17.06 -7.79 -1.20
N ASP A 179 -17.29 -9.09 -0.97
CA ASP A 179 -16.31 -10.15 -1.25
C ASP A 179 -16.98 -11.22 -2.09
N ILE A 180 -16.23 -11.80 -3.03
CA ILE A 180 -16.71 -12.90 -3.88
C ILE A 180 -16.98 -14.17 -3.07
N ASN A 181 -16.29 -14.33 -1.93
CA ASN A 181 -16.52 -15.42 -1.00
C ASN A 181 -17.41 -14.93 0.16
N PRO A 182 -18.69 -15.36 0.24
CA PRO A 182 -19.60 -14.94 1.29
C PRO A 182 -19.17 -15.40 2.70
N ASP A 183 -18.38 -16.47 2.82
CA ASP A 183 -17.88 -16.95 4.11
C ASP A 183 -16.93 -15.93 4.75
N ARG A 184 -16.28 -15.09 3.95
CA ARG A 184 -15.34 -14.08 4.49
C ARG A 184 -16.06 -12.96 5.23
N THR A 185 -17.27 -12.62 4.80
CA THR A 185 -18.09 -11.52 5.36
C THR A 185 -19.15 -12.03 6.34
N ALA A 186 -19.14 -13.31 6.69
CA ALA A 186 -20.13 -13.92 7.58
C ALA A 186 -20.14 -13.35 9.01
N ASP A 187 -19.04 -12.71 9.43
CA ASP A 187 -18.90 -12.03 10.71
C ASP A 187 -19.35 -10.55 10.68
N LEU A 188 -19.71 -10.02 9.51
CA LEU A 188 -20.20 -8.66 9.35
C LEU A 188 -21.72 -8.58 9.53
N ASP A 189 -22.19 -7.42 9.97
CA ASP A 189 -23.61 -7.08 9.91
C ASP A 189 -24.09 -7.12 8.45
N PRO A 190 -25.19 -7.83 8.13
CA PRO A 190 -25.76 -7.87 6.79
C PRO A 190 -25.97 -6.51 6.13
N GLU A 191 -26.26 -5.45 6.91
CA GLU A 191 -26.42 -4.08 6.36
C GLU A 191 -25.11 -3.48 5.83
N ASN A 192 -23.98 -4.00 6.31
CA ASN A 192 -22.64 -3.60 5.87
C ASN A 192 -22.08 -4.51 4.77
N VAL A 193 -22.89 -5.42 4.22
CA VAL A 193 -22.47 -6.34 3.15
C VAL A 193 -23.26 -6.04 1.87
N LEU A 194 -22.52 -5.73 0.80
CA LEU A 194 -23.08 -5.63 -0.54
C LEU A 194 -23.21 -7.04 -1.12
N THR A 195 -24.43 -7.49 -1.38
CA THR A 195 -24.68 -8.85 -1.88
C THR A 195 -24.75 -8.93 -3.41
N ASP A 196 -25.01 -7.81 -4.08
CA ASP A 196 -25.08 -7.71 -5.54
C ASP A 196 -24.06 -6.69 -6.08
N LYS A 197 -23.15 -7.17 -6.93
CA LYS A 197 -22.15 -6.35 -7.62
C LYS A 197 -22.76 -5.27 -8.52
N ASN A 198 -24.00 -5.42 -8.98
CA ASN A 198 -24.68 -4.40 -9.77
C ASN A 198 -24.97 -3.11 -8.97
N LEU A 199 -24.86 -3.18 -7.64
CA LEU A 199 -25.04 -2.05 -6.74
C LEU A 199 -23.75 -1.28 -6.48
N ILE A 200 -22.60 -1.72 -7.00
CA ILE A 200 -21.30 -1.01 -6.87
C ILE A 200 -21.43 0.42 -7.40
N LYS A 201 -22.19 0.62 -8.48
CA LYS A 201 -22.45 1.93 -9.10
C LYS A 201 -23.10 2.97 -8.19
N ASN A 202 -23.62 2.55 -7.03
CA ASN A 202 -24.22 3.44 -6.04
C ASN A 202 -23.19 4.04 -5.07
N TYR A 203 -21.91 3.66 -5.18
CA TYR A 203 -20.85 4.07 -4.27
C TYR A 203 -19.82 4.93 -5.00
N PRO A 204 -19.70 6.23 -4.66
CA PRO A 204 -18.69 7.11 -5.25
C PRO A 204 -17.29 6.88 -4.67
N LEU A 205 -17.16 6.22 -3.51
CA LEU A 205 -15.88 5.99 -2.85
C LEU A 205 -15.61 4.49 -2.78
N LEU A 206 -14.51 4.06 -3.39
CA LEU A 206 -14.12 2.66 -3.48
C LEU A 206 -12.71 2.45 -2.93
N ILE A 207 -12.52 1.36 -2.19
CA ILE A 207 -11.20 0.80 -1.92
C ILE A 207 -11.18 -0.64 -2.44
N ASP A 208 -10.30 -0.93 -3.38
CA ASP A 208 -10.19 -2.25 -3.99
C ASP A 208 -8.97 -3.00 -3.46
N ALA A 209 -9.23 -3.93 -2.53
CA ALA A 209 -8.25 -4.84 -1.96
C ALA A 209 -8.43 -6.28 -2.48
N THR A 210 -8.99 -6.44 -3.68
CA THR A 210 -9.13 -7.75 -4.33
C THR A 210 -7.81 -8.21 -4.97
N ASN A 211 -7.76 -9.47 -5.37
CA ASN A 211 -6.62 -10.07 -6.07
C ASN A 211 -7.00 -10.61 -7.46
N THR A 212 -8.02 -10.01 -8.07
CA THR A 212 -8.53 -10.40 -9.38
C THR A 212 -8.51 -9.18 -10.28
N GLY A 213 -7.96 -9.31 -11.49
CA GLY A 213 -7.76 -8.19 -12.40
C GLY A 213 -8.82 -8.08 -13.49
N GLY A 214 -9.05 -6.86 -13.98
CA GLY A 214 -9.88 -6.60 -15.17
C GLY A 214 -11.35 -7.05 -15.11
N TRP A 215 -11.91 -7.17 -13.90
CA TRP A 215 -13.30 -7.62 -13.69
C TRP A 215 -14.29 -6.48 -13.49
N LEU A 216 -13.86 -5.31 -13.01
CA LEU A 216 -14.71 -4.13 -12.92
C LEU A 216 -14.96 -3.56 -14.33
N ARG A 217 -16.22 -3.29 -14.62
CA ARG A 217 -16.67 -2.68 -15.89
C ARG A 217 -17.16 -1.27 -15.65
N GLU A 218 -17.13 -0.45 -16.69
CA GLU A 218 -17.47 0.97 -16.60
C GLU A 218 -18.89 1.19 -16.04
N GLU A 219 -19.86 0.39 -16.48
CA GLU A 219 -21.26 0.44 -16.02
C GLU A 219 -21.45 0.09 -14.53
N MET A 220 -20.42 -0.48 -13.89
CA MET A 220 -20.41 -0.81 -12.46
C MET A 220 -19.89 0.35 -11.61
N LEU A 221 -19.31 1.39 -12.22
CA LEU A 221 -18.72 2.51 -11.51
C LEU A 221 -19.73 3.64 -11.36
N HIS A 222 -19.69 4.32 -10.21
CA HIS A 222 -20.42 5.57 -10.03
C HIS A 222 -19.81 6.65 -10.96
N PRO A 223 -20.60 7.58 -11.55
CA PRO A 223 -20.07 8.62 -12.44
C PRO A 223 -18.95 9.48 -11.82
N ASP A 224 -19.07 9.78 -10.53
CA ASP A 224 -18.10 10.58 -9.76
C ASP A 224 -17.14 9.73 -8.91
N PHE A 225 -16.88 8.48 -9.30
CA PHE A 225 -16.12 7.58 -8.44
C PHE A 225 -14.68 8.07 -8.17
N ARG A 226 -14.19 7.74 -6.97
CA ARG A 226 -12.78 7.80 -6.58
C ARG A 226 -12.40 6.45 -6.01
N MET A 227 -11.27 5.92 -6.47
CA MET A 227 -10.82 4.59 -6.10
C MET A 227 -9.38 4.59 -5.62
N ALA A 228 -9.14 3.96 -4.48
CA ALA A 228 -7.82 3.59 -4.01
C ALA A 228 -7.69 2.07 -4.09
N ALA A 229 -6.78 1.54 -4.90
CA ALA A 229 -6.72 0.12 -5.23
C ALA A 229 -5.37 -0.50 -4.84
N PRO A 230 -5.20 -0.96 -3.58
CA PRO A 230 -4.04 -1.77 -3.20
C PRO A 230 -4.05 -3.20 -3.79
N GLY A 231 -5.18 -3.61 -4.36
CA GLY A 231 -5.39 -4.92 -4.95
C GLY A 231 -4.49 -5.20 -6.14
N ILE A 232 -3.93 -6.40 -6.18
CA ILE A 232 -2.99 -6.83 -7.22
C ILE A 232 -3.43 -8.20 -7.76
N PRO A 233 -3.65 -8.34 -9.09
CA PRO A 233 -3.67 -7.26 -10.11
C PRO A 233 -4.88 -6.31 -9.98
N LEU A 234 -4.78 -5.11 -10.57
CA LEU A 234 -5.82 -4.08 -10.57
C LEU A 234 -7.14 -4.58 -11.19
N SER A 235 -8.27 -4.34 -10.52
CA SER A 235 -9.60 -4.77 -10.99
C SER A 235 -10.10 -4.10 -12.26
N LEU A 236 -9.58 -2.92 -12.60
CA LEU A 236 -9.79 -2.27 -13.90
C LEU A 236 -8.84 -2.87 -14.93
N ASP A 237 -9.32 -3.04 -16.16
CA ASP A 237 -8.42 -3.30 -17.27
C ASP A 237 -7.62 -2.03 -17.64
N ILE A 238 -6.64 -2.19 -18.53
CA ILE A 238 -5.72 -1.11 -18.89
C ILE A 238 -6.43 0.04 -19.60
N GLU A 239 -7.47 -0.24 -20.39
CA GLU A 239 -8.23 0.79 -21.12
C GLU A 239 -9.01 1.66 -20.13
N LEU A 240 -9.70 1.02 -19.18
CA LEU A 240 -10.50 1.69 -18.17
C LEU A 240 -9.62 2.45 -17.16
N TYR A 241 -8.49 1.85 -16.74
CA TYR A 241 -7.51 2.53 -15.90
C TYR A 241 -6.95 3.79 -16.56
N ASN A 242 -6.59 3.71 -17.85
CA ASN A 242 -6.07 4.87 -18.58
C ASN A 242 -7.13 5.98 -18.72
N LYS A 243 -8.38 5.61 -19.00
CA LYS A 243 -9.52 6.55 -19.07
C LYS A 243 -9.74 7.27 -17.75
N TYR A 244 -9.65 6.56 -16.63
CA TYR A 244 -9.96 7.07 -15.29
C TYR A 244 -8.71 7.29 -14.43
N ARG A 245 -7.55 7.47 -15.03
CA ARG A 245 -6.26 7.52 -14.32
C ARG A 245 -6.24 8.53 -13.18
N ASN A 246 -6.88 9.69 -13.36
CA ASN A 246 -6.97 10.76 -12.35
C ASN A 246 -7.96 10.47 -11.19
N GLN A 247 -8.75 9.41 -11.29
CA GLN A 247 -9.73 8.98 -10.29
C GLN A 247 -9.27 7.74 -9.52
N VAL A 248 -8.12 7.16 -9.90
CA VAL A 248 -7.63 5.91 -9.35
C VAL A 248 -6.21 6.09 -8.82
N VAL A 249 -5.98 5.76 -7.55
CA VAL A 249 -4.65 5.56 -6.97
C VAL A 249 -4.36 4.07 -6.93
N HIS A 250 -3.27 3.66 -7.58
CA HIS A 250 -2.82 2.28 -7.65
C HIS A 250 -1.31 2.24 -7.85
N ASP A 251 -0.65 1.28 -7.21
CA ASP A 251 0.75 0.90 -7.42
C ASP A 251 0.99 -0.53 -6.95
N TRP A 252 2.23 -1.01 -7.13
CA TRP A 252 2.59 -2.38 -6.84
C TRP A 252 3.25 -2.56 -5.47
N LEU A 253 3.92 -1.52 -4.94
CA LEU A 253 4.80 -1.63 -3.78
C LEU A 253 5.12 -0.29 -3.07
N GLN A 254 5.05 0.82 -3.81
CA GLN A 254 5.47 2.17 -3.43
C GLN A 254 4.75 2.71 -2.19
N ILE A 255 3.41 2.76 -2.17
CA ILE A 255 2.67 3.34 -1.02
C ILE A 255 2.91 2.52 0.24
N GLY A 256 2.75 1.19 0.15
CA GLY A 256 2.93 0.30 1.30
C GLY A 256 4.32 0.47 1.93
N THR A 257 5.37 0.42 1.11
CA THR A 257 6.77 0.60 1.54
C THR A 257 7.01 1.98 2.17
N ALA A 258 6.47 3.05 1.57
CA ALA A 258 6.64 4.40 2.10
C ALA A 258 6.00 4.57 3.48
N VAL A 259 4.77 4.06 3.65
CA VAL A 259 4.05 4.10 4.93
C VAL A 259 4.76 3.25 5.98
N MET A 260 5.31 2.09 5.59
CA MET A 260 6.10 1.26 6.50
C MET A 260 7.31 2.02 7.03
N MET A 261 8.05 2.72 6.16
CA MET A 261 9.17 3.56 6.60
C MET A 261 8.70 4.68 7.53
N GLY A 262 7.54 5.27 7.25
CA GLY A 262 6.94 6.27 8.13
C GLY A 262 6.65 5.72 9.54
N GLU A 263 6.13 4.50 9.66
CA GLU A 263 5.88 3.83 10.96
C GLU A 263 7.18 3.67 11.75
N LEU A 264 8.29 3.35 11.07
CA LEU A 264 9.61 3.21 11.67
C LEU A 264 10.22 4.54 12.14
N CYS A 265 9.71 5.69 11.69
CA CYS A 265 10.16 7.02 12.10
C CYS A 265 9.39 7.62 13.30
N LYS A 266 8.32 6.96 13.76
CA LYS A 266 7.51 7.37 14.94
C LYS A 266 8.24 7.27 16.26
#